data_AF-A0A929H0D9-F1
#
_entry.id   AF-A0A929H0D9-F1
#
_cell.length_a   1.000
_cell.length_b   1.000
_cell.length_c   1.000
_cell.angle_alpha   90.00
_cell.angle_beta   90.00
_cell.angle_gamma   90.00
#
_symmetry.space_group_name_H-M   'P 1'
#
loop_
_entity.id
_entity.type
_entity.pdbx_description
1 polymer ?
#
loop_
_entity_poly.entity_id
_entity_poly.type
_entity_poly.pdbx_seq_one_letter_code
_entity_poly.pdbx_strand_id
1 'polypeptide(L)'
;MLGLECGGSDAFSGLTANPSLGITADKLIAEGGTAIFSETTEMLGCEHVLARRAVDEQVAKDIYDAISSAEARAMSGGEDIRGTQPSPGNIKGGLSSIEEKSLGCIRKGGSTPIMQVVKYSEHPERKGLIIMDATAADVMNDTGLLASGCHLIVFTTGRGTPVGSPIAPVLKVSTNSVLYGKMKPNIDVNAGVIVDGEGTLESVGQQIFDEVVTAASGKLCRAEALGHREFDIHFDMLV
;
A
#
# COMPACT_ATOMS: atom_id res chain seq x y z
N MET A 1 -7.48 -5.52 -11.60
CA MET A 1 -7.39 -5.39 -10.14
C MET A 1 -6.06 -4.72 -9.82
N LEU A 2 -6.04 -3.78 -8.89
CA LEU A 2 -4.88 -2.96 -8.54
C LEU A 2 -4.41 -3.28 -7.12
N GLY A 3 -3.14 -3.61 -6.96
CA GLY A 3 -2.48 -3.74 -5.66
C GLY A 3 -1.97 -2.39 -5.19
N LEU A 4 -2.17 -2.08 -3.91
CA LEU A 4 -1.71 -0.84 -3.28
C LEU A 4 -0.72 -1.19 -2.20
N GLU A 5 0.49 -0.63 -2.27
CA GLU A 5 1.60 -0.95 -1.36
C GLU A 5 2.30 0.31 -0.86
N CYS A 6 2.85 0.24 0.35
CA CYS A 6 3.82 1.20 0.87
C CYS A 6 5.15 0.49 1.16
N GLY A 7 6.26 1.10 0.79
CA GLY A 7 7.59 0.63 1.20
C GLY A 7 8.15 1.47 2.33
N GLY A 8 9.41 1.91 2.16
CA GLY A 8 10.06 2.79 3.12
C GLY A 8 9.32 4.11 3.32
N SER A 9 8.43 4.16 4.31
CA SER A 9 7.60 5.33 4.66
C SER A 9 8.40 6.44 5.33
N ASP A 10 7.90 7.66 5.20
CA ASP A 10 8.39 8.90 5.78
C ASP A 10 7.21 9.76 6.27
N ALA A 11 7.49 10.92 6.87
CA ALA A 11 6.47 11.84 7.36
C ALA A 11 5.52 12.36 6.26
N PHE A 12 5.95 12.34 4.99
CA PHE A 12 5.12 12.79 3.87
C PHE A 12 4.18 11.72 3.34
N SER A 13 4.41 10.44 3.68
CA SER A 13 3.65 9.30 3.13
C SER A 13 2.15 9.45 3.35
N GLY A 14 1.74 9.80 4.58
CA GLY A 14 0.34 10.04 4.94
C GLY A 14 -0.23 11.39 4.48
N LEU A 15 0.60 12.28 3.91
CA LEU A 15 0.21 13.63 3.49
C LEU A 15 0.16 13.79 1.96
N THR A 16 0.93 12.98 1.22
CA THR A 16 1.07 13.12 -0.25
C THR A 16 0.68 11.84 -0.98
N ALA A 17 1.57 10.84 -1.02
CA ALA A 17 1.44 9.68 -1.90
C ALA A 17 0.27 8.78 -1.51
N ASN A 18 0.10 8.44 -0.22
CA ASN A 18 -0.95 7.50 0.19
C ASN A 18 -2.36 8.08 0.00
N PRO A 19 -2.66 9.35 0.38
CA PRO A 19 -3.97 9.92 0.07
C PRO A 19 -4.23 10.09 -1.44
N SER A 20 -3.21 10.43 -2.24
CA SER A 20 -3.32 10.52 -3.70
C SER A 20 -3.60 9.14 -4.32
N LEU A 21 -2.97 8.09 -3.80
CA LEU A 21 -3.26 6.71 -4.17
C LEU A 21 -4.68 6.29 -3.75
N GLY A 22 -5.16 6.78 -2.60
CA GLY A 22 -6.54 6.60 -2.19
C GLY A 22 -7.55 7.17 -3.19
N ILE A 23 -7.28 8.35 -3.73
CA ILE A 23 -8.11 8.95 -4.79
C ILE A 23 -8.09 8.10 -6.08
N THR A 24 -6.92 7.53 -6.41
CA THR A 24 -6.78 6.59 -7.53
C THR A 24 -7.62 5.34 -7.31
N ALA A 25 -7.58 4.76 -6.09
CA ALA A 25 -8.34 3.58 -5.72
C ALA A 25 -9.85 3.83 -5.82
N ASP A 26 -10.34 4.95 -5.26
CA ASP A 26 -11.75 5.32 -5.34
C ASP A 26 -12.21 5.52 -6.79
N LYS A 27 -11.37 6.13 -7.64
CA LYS A 27 -11.64 6.27 -9.08
C LYS A 27 -11.73 4.92 -9.77
N LEU A 28 -10.76 4.03 -9.54
CA LEU A 28 -10.77 2.69 -10.12
C LEU A 28 -12.03 1.91 -9.72
N ILE A 29 -12.45 2.02 -8.47
CA ILE A 29 -13.66 1.36 -7.94
C ILE A 29 -14.92 1.96 -8.59
N ALA A 30 -14.97 3.28 -8.78
CA ALA A 30 -16.08 3.94 -9.48
C ALA A 30 -16.24 3.44 -10.92
N GLU A 31 -15.15 3.08 -11.59
CA GLU A 31 -15.13 2.47 -12.93
C GLU A 31 -15.38 0.94 -12.90
N GLY A 32 -15.82 0.39 -11.76
CA GLY A 32 -16.15 -1.04 -11.61
C GLY A 32 -14.95 -1.96 -11.39
N GLY A 33 -13.79 -1.38 -11.08
CA GLY A 33 -12.56 -2.09 -10.75
C GLY A 33 -12.53 -2.62 -9.32
N THR A 34 -11.36 -3.11 -8.91
CA THR A 34 -11.11 -3.64 -7.56
C THR A 34 -9.70 -3.26 -7.15
N ALA A 35 -9.58 -2.70 -5.94
CA ALA A 35 -8.32 -2.31 -5.34
C ALA A 35 -8.09 -3.14 -4.07
N ILE A 36 -6.90 -3.70 -3.92
CA ILE A 36 -6.49 -4.45 -2.73
C ILE A 36 -5.37 -3.68 -2.05
N PHE A 37 -5.54 -3.38 -0.76
CA PHE A 37 -4.44 -2.90 0.08
C PHE A 37 -4.21 -3.87 1.23
N SER A 38 -2.96 -3.98 1.66
CA SER A 38 -2.54 -4.90 2.71
C SER A 38 -1.68 -4.18 3.76
N GLU A 39 -0.70 -4.87 4.34
CA GLU A 39 0.18 -4.41 5.43
C GLU A 39 -0.54 -4.37 6.79
N THR A 40 -1.08 -5.51 7.23
CA THR A 40 -2.01 -5.59 8.38
C THR A 40 -1.44 -5.03 9.68
N THR A 41 -0.14 -5.25 9.92
CA THR A 41 0.54 -4.70 11.11
C THR A 41 0.69 -3.17 11.05
N GLU A 42 0.65 -2.59 9.85
CA GLU A 42 0.59 -1.13 9.64
C GLU A 42 -0.84 -0.57 9.73
N MET A 43 -1.80 -1.37 10.20
CA MET A 43 -3.15 -0.91 10.51
C MET A 43 -3.43 -0.85 12.01
N LEU A 44 -2.44 -1.24 12.84
CA LEU A 44 -2.57 -1.24 14.30
C LEU A 44 -2.92 0.15 14.82
N GLY A 45 -3.93 0.18 15.70
CA GLY A 45 -4.51 1.41 16.25
C GLY A 45 -5.54 2.08 15.34
N CYS A 46 -5.73 1.61 14.11
CA CYS A 46 -6.67 2.15 13.13
C CYS A 46 -7.85 1.21 12.82
N GLU A 47 -7.99 0.10 13.53
CA GLU A 47 -9.03 -0.93 13.34
C GLU A 47 -10.42 -0.29 13.33
N HIS A 48 -10.68 0.58 14.32
CA HIS A 48 -11.94 1.29 14.47
C HIS A 48 -12.22 2.28 13.33
N VAL A 49 -11.19 2.84 12.68
CA VAL A 49 -11.35 3.71 11.51
C VAL A 49 -11.75 2.90 10.28
N LEU A 50 -11.12 1.75 10.10
CA LEU A 50 -11.40 0.82 9.01
C LEU A 50 -12.77 0.14 9.19
N ALA A 51 -13.09 -0.36 10.38
CA ALA A 51 -14.35 -1.03 10.68
C ALA A 51 -15.57 -0.13 10.43
N ARG A 52 -15.46 1.19 10.66
CA ARG A 52 -16.53 2.15 10.32
C ARG A 52 -16.81 2.27 8.82
N ARG A 53 -15.87 1.83 7.97
CA ARG A 53 -16.01 1.80 6.51
C ARG A 53 -16.42 0.43 5.99
N ALA A 54 -16.54 -0.58 6.85
CA ALA A 54 -17.00 -1.90 6.44
C ALA A 54 -18.42 -1.83 5.87
N VAL A 55 -18.68 -2.60 4.82
CA VAL A 55 -20.01 -2.66 4.18
C VAL A 55 -21.07 -3.32 5.07
N ASP A 56 -20.65 -4.18 6.00
CA ASP A 56 -21.51 -4.87 6.96
C ASP A 56 -20.74 -5.24 8.24
N GLU A 57 -21.46 -5.75 9.24
CA GLU A 57 -20.91 -6.13 10.55
C GLU A 57 -19.90 -7.29 10.45
N GLN A 58 -20.06 -8.20 9.49
CA GLN A 58 -19.16 -9.32 9.31
C GLN A 58 -17.79 -8.82 8.82
N VAL A 59 -17.76 -7.96 7.81
CA VAL A 59 -16.52 -7.34 7.33
C VAL A 59 -15.88 -6.48 8.42
N ALA A 60 -16.66 -5.77 9.24
CA ALA A 60 -16.13 -5.03 10.37
C ALA A 60 -15.42 -5.95 11.38
N LYS A 61 -16.03 -7.10 11.69
CA LYS A 61 -15.43 -8.12 12.56
C LYS A 61 -14.17 -8.71 11.95
N ASP A 62 -14.18 -9.03 10.66
CA ASP A 62 -13.02 -9.61 9.97
C ASP A 62 -11.81 -8.66 9.98
N ILE A 63 -12.04 -7.34 9.91
CA ILE A 63 -10.99 -6.31 10.05
C ILE A 63 -10.36 -6.38 11.45
N TYR A 64 -11.18 -6.41 12.51
CA TYR A 64 -10.69 -6.53 13.88
C TYR A 64 -9.92 -7.84 14.09
N ASP A 65 -10.45 -8.95 13.58
CA ASP A 65 -9.85 -10.28 13.70
C ASP A 65 -8.50 -10.35 12.97
N ALA A 66 -8.40 -9.79 11.75
CA ALA A 66 -7.15 -9.76 11.00
C ALA A 66 -6.05 -8.99 11.75
N ILE A 67 -6.36 -7.79 12.22
CA ILE A 67 -5.38 -6.92 12.90
C ILE A 67 -4.95 -7.51 14.25
N SER A 68 -5.90 -7.99 15.05
CA SER A 68 -5.59 -8.64 16.33
C SER A 68 -4.82 -9.96 16.15
N SER A 69 -5.13 -10.75 15.11
CA SER A 69 -4.40 -11.98 14.79
C SER A 69 -2.98 -11.68 14.29
N ALA A 70 -2.79 -10.60 13.53
CA ALA A 70 -1.47 -10.17 13.10
C ALA A 70 -0.61 -9.72 14.30
N GLU A 71 -1.19 -8.96 15.23
CA GLU A 71 -0.53 -8.58 16.48
C GLU A 71 -0.14 -9.80 17.32
N ALA A 72 -1.07 -10.73 17.52
CA ALA A 72 -0.82 -11.94 18.28
C ALA A 72 0.28 -12.82 17.65
N ARG A 73 0.29 -12.96 16.31
CA ARG A 73 1.33 -13.71 15.58
C ARG A 73 2.70 -13.08 15.79
N ALA A 74 2.84 -11.77 15.62
CA ALA A 74 4.13 -11.10 15.82
C ALA A 74 4.62 -11.25 17.26
N MET A 75 3.74 -11.06 18.25
CA MET A 75 4.08 -11.29 19.65
C MET A 75 4.55 -12.72 19.91
N SER A 76 3.91 -13.73 19.29
CA SER A 76 4.31 -15.13 19.43
C SER A 76 5.69 -15.42 18.83
N GLY A 77 6.08 -14.68 17.79
CA GLY A 77 7.41 -14.69 17.19
C GLY A 77 8.46 -13.88 17.97
N GLY A 78 8.09 -13.25 19.09
CA GLY A 78 8.97 -12.42 19.91
C GLY A 78 9.09 -10.97 19.43
N GLU A 79 8.23 -10.54 18.50
CA GLU A 79 8.21 -9.17 17.99
C GLU A 79 7.10 -8.35 18.68
N ASP A 80 7.50 -7.34 19.45
CA ASP A 80 6.57 -6.32 19.96
C ASP A 80 6.36 -5.24 18.89
N ILE A 81 5.33 -5.37 18.05
CA ILE A 81 5.09 -4.41 16.96
C ILE A 81 4.86 -3.00 17.50
N ARG A 82 4.17 -2.84 18.63
CA ARG A 82 3.89 -1.52 19.21
C ARG A 82 5.16 -0.83 19.70
N GLY A 83 6.14 -1.61 20.16
CA GLY A 83 7.45 -1.11 20.59
C GLY A 83 8.47 -0.97 19.47
N THR A 84 8.34 -1.73 18.38
CA THR A 84 9.35 -1.82 17.31
C THR A 84 8.99 -1.02 16.06
N GLN A 85 7.72 -0.68 15.86
CA GLN A 85 7.27 0.19 14.77
C GLN A 85 6.91 1.60 15.30
N PRO A 86 7.26 2.67 14.58
CA PRO A 86 7.88 2.70 13.26
C PRO A 86 9.34 2.22 13.26
N SER A 87 9.77 1.57 12.18
CA SER A 87 11.15 1.09 12.05
C SER A 87 12.17 2.24 12.22
N PRO A 88 13.44 1.96 12.56
CA PRO A 88 14.47 3.02 12.67
C PRO A 88 14.63 3.86 11.39
N GLY A 89 14.34 3.28 10.22
CA GLY A 89 14.28 4.00 8.96
C GLY A 89 13.10 4.98 8.90
N ASN A 90 11.91 4.56 9.32
CA ASN A 90 10.72 5.40 9.34
C ASN A 90 10.86 6.55 10.35
N ILE A 91 11.43 6.30 11.53
CA ILE A 91 11.71 7.36 12.53
C ILE A 91 12.66 8.41 11.96
N LYS A 92 13.75 7.99 11.29
CA LYS A 92 14.64 8.92 10.57
C LYS A 92 13.93 9.66 9.42
N GLY A 93 12.86 9.08 8.88
CA GLY A 93 11.98 9.71 7.90
C GLY A 93 10.94 10.65 8.49
N GLY A 94 10.87 10.79 9.82
CA GLY A 94 10.05 11.76 10.53
C GLY A 94 8.76 11.21 11.14
N LEU A 95 8.52 9.90 11.15
CA LEU A 95 7.37 9.29 11.83
C LEU A 95 7.64 9.09 13.33
N SER A 96 6.65 9.41 14.17
CA SER A 96 6.79 9.43 15.63
C SER A 96 6.15 8.26 16.36
N SER A 97 5.06 7.69 15.84
CA SER A 97 4.37 6.54 16.45
C SER A 97 3.80 5.60 15.40
N ILE A 98 3.46 4.37 15.82
CA ILE A 98 2.80 3.39 14.95
C ILE A 98 1.43 3.92 14.51
N GLU A 99 0.68 4.59 15.38
CA GLU A 99 -0.63 5.13 15.04
C GLU A 99 -0.53 6.23 13.98
N GLU A 100 0.48 7.10 14.03
CA GLU A 100 0.73 8.11 12.99
C GLU A 100 1.02 7.42 11.65
N LYS A 101 1.88 6.40 11.66
CA LYS A 101 2.18 5.60 10.47
C LYS A 101 0.93 4.90 9.93
N SER A 102 0.16 4.26 10.79
CA SER A 102 -1.06 3.53 10.44
C SER A 102 -2.12 4.46 9.84
N LEU A 103 -2.31 5.65 10.42
CA LEU A 103 -3.21 6.67 9.88
C LEU A 103 -2.81 7.09 8.46
N GLY A 104 -1.51 7.13 8.17
CA GLY A 104 -1.00 7.37 6.82
C GLY A 104 -1.17 6.16 5.89
N CYS A 105 -0.91 4.95 6.39
CA CYS A 105 -1.05 3.71 5.63
C CYS A 105 -2.48 3.52 5.13
N ILE A 106 -3.50 3.56 6.00
CA ILE A 106 -4.90 3.30 5.63
C ILE A 106 -5.48 4.26 4.58
N ARG A 107 -4.83 5.41 4.33
CA ARG A 107 -5.26 6.39 3.32
C ARG A 107 -5.08 5.89 1.89
N LYS A 108 -4.17 4.94 1.65
CA LYS A 108 -4.00 4.30 0.33
C LYS A 108 -5.29 3.61 -0.13
N GLY A 109 -6.09 3.10 0.81
CA GLY A 109 -7.39 2.49 0.51
C GLY A 109 -8.51 3.48 0.22
N GLY A 110 -8.23 4.78 0.08
CA GLY A 110 -9.24 5.78 -0.28
C GLY A 110 -10.34 5.94 0.77
N SER A 111 -11.56 6.18 0.31
CA SER A 111 -12.74 6.50 1.13
C SER A 111 -13.94 5.57 0.91
N THR A 112 -13.93 4.77 -0.15
CA THR A 112 -14.99 3.79 -0.45
C THR A 112 -15.17 2.73 0.65
N PRO A 113 -16.36 2.10 0.75
CA PRO A 113 -16.59 1.02 1.70
C PRO A 113 -15.67 -0.18 1.48
N ILE A 114 -15.21 -0.79 2.57
CA ILE A 114 -14.44 -2.04 2.53
C ILE A 114 -15.41 -3.19 2.34
N MET A 115 -15.18 -3.97 1.30
CA MET A 115 -16.13 -4.98 0.80
C MET A 115 -15.80 -6.37 1.32
N GLN A 116 -14.53 -6.68 1.55
CA GLN A 116 -14.07 -7.99 2.00
C GLN A 116 -12.69 -7.87 2.66
N VAL A 117 -12.43 -8.76 3.61
CA VAL A 117 -11.08 -9.07 4.09
C VAL A 117 -10.73 -10.47 3.59
N VAL A 118 -9.57 -10.63 2.97
CA VAL A 118 -9.09 -11.91 2.42
C VAL A 118 -7.76 -12.29 3.06
N LYS A 119 -7.42 -13.58 3.08
CA LYS A 119 -6.10 -14.05 3.54
C LYS A 119 -5.03 -13.81 2.49
N TYR A 120 -3.77 -13.96 2.90
CA TYR A 120 -2.62 -13.81 2.00
C TYR A 120 -2.80 -14.65 0.71
N SER A 121 -2.71 -13.98 -0.45
CA SER A 121 -2.87 -14.58 -1.79
C SER A 121 -4.26 -15.16 -2.11
N GLU A 122 -5.26 -14.99 -1.23
CA GLU A 122 -6.63 -15.39 -1.52
C GLU A 122 -7.26 -14.44 -2.54
N HIS A 123 -7.97 -15.00 -3.53
CA HIS A 123 -8.65 -14.22 -4.55
C HIS A 123 -9.97 -13.67 -4.00
N PRO A 124 -10.23 -12.34 -4.06
CA PRO A 124 -11.48 -11.80 -3.56
C PRO A 124 -12.68 -12.20 -4.42
N GLU A 125 -13.81 -12.45 -3.77
CA GLU A 125 -15.08 -12.78 -4.44
C GLU A 125 -15.92 -11.52 -4.71
N ARG A 126 -15.64 -10.43 -4.00
CA ARG A 126 -16.33 -9.15 -4.13
C ARG A 126 -15.48 -8.13 -4.89
N LYS A 127 -16.16 -7.26 -5.64
CA LYS A 127 -15.56 -6.06 -6.24
C LYS A 127 -15.60 -4.88 -5.26
N GLY A 128 -14.69 -3.94 -5.43
CA GLY A 128 -14.58 -2.71 -4.64
C GLY A 128 -13.24 -2.63 -3.92
N LEU A 129 -13.24 -2.12 -2.69
CA LEU A 129 -12.04 -2.06 -1.85
C LEU A 129 -11.92 -3.32 -1.00
N ILE A 130 -10.76 -3.96 -1.03
CA ILE A 130 -10.47 -5.21 -0.32
C ILE A 130 -9.24 -5.01 0.57
N ILE A 131 -9.27 -5.60 1.77
CA ILE A 131 -8.09 -5.76 2.62
C ILE A 131 -7.55 -7.17 2.44
N MET A 132 -6.25 -7.31 2.17
CA MET A 132 -5.56 -8.61 2.29
C MET A 132 -4.83 -8.64 3.63
N ASP A 133 -5.08 -9.66 4.45
CA ASP A 133 -4.36 -9.94 5.69
C ASP A 133 -2.98 -10.54 5.38
N ALA A 134 -1.94 -9.70 5.41
CA ALA A 134 -0.57 -10.09 5.07
C ALA A 134 0.51 -9.26 5.76
N THR A 135 1.75 -9.72 5.60
CA THR A 135 2.96 -9.06 6.10
C THR A 135 3.17 -7.68 5.47
N ALA A 136 3.87 -6.79 6.18
CA ALA A 136 4.31 -5.49 5.68
C ALA A 136 5.69 -5.53 5.00
N ALA A 137 6.20 -6.74 4.71
CA ALA A 137 7.46 -6.89 3.98
C ALA A 137 7.24 -6.73 2.47
N ASP A 138 7.75 -5.62 1.92
CA ASP A 138 7.53 -5.12 0.55
C ASP A 138 7.37 -6.26 -0.49
N VAL A 139 8.42 -7.06 -0.71
CA VAL A 139 8.47 -8.08 -1.78
C VAL A 139 7.50 -9.25 -1.55
N MET A 140 7.35 -9.68 -0.29
CA MET A 140 6.42 -10.76 0.07
C MET A 140 4.98 -10.31 -0.10
N ASN A 141 4.67 -9.07 0.29
CA ASN A 141 3.33 -8.52 0.19
C ASN A 141 2.94 -8.28 -1.28
N ASP A 142 3.84 -7.70 -2.08
CA ASP A 142 3.67 -7.54 -3.52
C ASP A 142 3.37 -8.89 -4.20
N THR A 143 4.12 -9.94 -3.84
CA THR A 143 3.87 -11.28 -4.35
C THR A 143 2.46 -11.78 -4.00
N GLY A 144 2.00 -11.53 -2.77
CA GLY A 144 0.65 -11.87 -2.33
C GLY A 144 -0.44 -11.12 -3.09
N LEU A 145 -0.27 -9.81 -3.29
CA LEU A 145 -1.21 -8.99 -4.05
C LEU A 145 -1.37 -9.50 -5.48
N LEU A 146 -0.26 -9.87 -6.14
CA LEU A 146 -0.27 -10.45 -7.48
C LEU A 146 -0.91 -11.84 -7.50
N ALA A 147 -0.62 -12.68 -6.51
CA ALA A 147 -1.24 -14.01 -6.39
C ALA A 147 -2.75 -13.93 -6.11
N SER A 148 -3.22 -12.91 -5.40
CA SER A 148 -4.64 -12.58 -5.24
C SER A 148 -5.31 -12.10 -6.54
N GLY A 149 -4.54 -11.87 -7.61
CA GLY A 149 -5.05 -11.51 -8.94
C GLY A 149 -4.87 -10.04 -9.32
N CYS A 150 -4.06 -9.27 -8.58
CA CYS A 150 -3.69 -7.92 -9.02
C CYS A 150 -2.87 -7.99 -10.32
N HIS A 151 -3.18 -7.11 -11.28
CA HIS A 151 -2.47 -7.04 -12.56
C HIS A 151 -1.39 -5.97 -12.59
N LEU A 152 -1.37 -5.09 -11.58
CA LEU A 152 -0.45 -3.98 -11.42
C LEU A 152 -0.40 -3.61 -9.94
N ILE A 153 0.76 -3.16 -9.47
CA ILE A 153 0.96 -2.63 -8.12
C ILE A 153 1.32 -1.14 -8.23
N VAL A 154 0.68 -0.31 -7.40
CA VAL A 154 1.21 1.03 -7.10
C VAL A 154 1.90 0.99 -5.75
N PHE A 155 3.19 1.31 -5.77
CA PHE A 155 4.09 1.24 -4.64
C PHE A 155 4.53 2.63 -4.23
N THR A 156 4.10 3.11 -3.06
CA THR A 156 4.52 4.41 -2.53
C THR A 156 5.81 4.29 -1.73
N THR A 157 6.71 5.27 -1.83
CA THR A 157 7.96 5.24 -1.07
C THR A 157 8.49 6.63 -0.74
N GLY A 158 8.89 6.83 0.51
CA GLY A 158 9.62 8.01 0.98
C GLY A 158 11.13 7.81 1.08
N ARG A 159 11.60 6.58 0.85
CA ARG A 159 13.02 6.20 0.98
C ARG A 159 13.64 5.60 -0.28
N GLY A 160 12.84 5.39 -1.33
CA GLY A 160 13.33 4.93 -2.62
C GLY A 160 13.58 3.42 -2.69
N THR A 161 12.70 2.62 -2.08
CA THR A 161 12.78 1.15 -2.20
C THR A 161 12.80 0.76 -3.68
N PRO A 162 13.85 0.07 -4.17
CA PRO A 162 13.97 -0.28 -5.59
C PRO A 162 13.23 -1.59 -5.94
N VAL A 163 12.02 -1.82 -5.41
CA VAL A 163 11.27 -3.08 -5.63
C VAL A 163 10.64 -3.14 -7.01
N GLY A 164 10.65 -4.28 -7.67
CA GLY A 164 9.86 -4.57 -8.86
C GLY A 164 9.18 -5.92 -8.74
N SER A 165 8.75 -6.46 -9.87
CA SER A 165 8.19 -7.80 -9.93
C SER A 165 8.49 -8.45 -11.27
N PRO A 166 8.78 -9.76 -11.31
CA PRO A 166 8.90 -10.49 -12.57
C PRO A 166 7.54 -10.84 -13.19
N ILE A 167 6.42 -10.59 -12.49
CA ILE A 167 5.07 -11.05 -12.89
C ILE A 167 4.24 -9.92 -13.49
N ALA A 168 4.29 -8.72 -12.90
CA ALA A 168 3.42 -7.60 -13.27
C ALA A 168 4.10 -6.24 -13.04
N PRO A 169 3.62 -5.16 -13.69
CA PRO A 169 4.16 -3.82 -13.49
C PRO A 169 4.06 -3.34 -12.03
N VAL A 170 5.13 -2.67 -11.58
CA VAL A 170 5.17 -1.96 -10.29
C VAL A 170 5.44 -0.47 -10.57
N LEU A 171 4.40 0.34 -10.39
CA LEU A 171 4.42 1.78 -10.56
C LEU A 171 4.83 2.46 -9.26
N LYS A 172 5.92 3.20 -9.27
CA LYS A 172 6.49 3.82 -8.07
C LYS A 172 6.09 5.28 -7.92
N VAL A 173 5.63 5.63 -6.72
CA VAL A 173 5.24 7.00 -6.36
C VAL A 173 6.10 7.49 -5.21
N SER A 174 6.90 8.54 -5.42
CA SER A 174 7.68 9.16 -4.35
C SER A 174 6.83 10.09 -3.51
N THR A 175 7.03 10.09 -2.19
CA THR A 175 6.29 10.95 -1.25
C THR A 175 6.79 12.40 -1.23
N ASN A 176 8.04 12.64 -1.65
CA ASN A 176 8.69 13.94 -1.61
C ASN A 176 9.57 14.19 -2.86
N SER A 177 9.69 15.46 -3.25
CA SER A 177 10.39 15.88 -4.48
C SER A 177 11.91 15.73 -4.39
N VAL A 178 12.46 15.74 -3.17
CA VAL A 178 13.89 15.50 -2.95
C VAL A 178 14.26 14.07 -3.35
N LEU A 179 13.47 13.08 -2.93
CA LEU A 179 13.64 11.69 -3.34
C LEU A 179 13.44 11.55 -4.85
N TYR A 180 12.38 12.15 -5.40
CA TYR A 180 12.13 12.11 -6.84
C TYR A 180 13.33 12.64 -7.64
N GLY A 181 13.90 13.79 -7.24
CA GLY A 181 15.07 14.36 -7.91
C GLY A 181 16.29 13.45 -7.88
N LYS A 182 16.52 12.74 -6.75
CA LYS A 182 17.66 11.82 -6.58
C LYS A 182 17.47 10.49 -7.30
N MET A 183 16.24 10.00 -7.40
CA MET A 183 15.90 8.67 -7.92
C MET A 183 14.95 8.73 -9.11
N LYS A 184 15.00 9.82 -9.89
CA LYS A 184 14.13 10.04 -11.05
C LYS A 184 14.08 8.86 -12.04
N PRO A 185 15.17 8.12 -12.31
CA PRO A 185 15.10 6.93 -13.16
C PRO A 185 14.23 5.80 -12.58
N ASN A 186 14.07 5.73 -11.26
CA ASN A 186 13.36 4.68 -10.55
C ASN A 186 11.91 5.03 -10.20
N ILE A 187 11.50 6.30 -10.27
CA ILE A 187 10.18 6.77 -9.82
C ILE A 187 9.32 7.20 -11.00
N ASP A 188 8.08 6.71 -11.06
CA ASP A 188 7.11 7.01 -12.11
C ASP A 188 6.38 8.34 -11.84
N VAL A 189 5.97 8.58 -10.58
CA VAL A 189 5.18 9.78 -10.18
C VAL A 189 5.79 10.46 -8.96
N ASN A 190 5.82 11.80 -8.98
CA ASN A 190 6.24 12.61 -7.83
C ASN A 190 5.04 13.18 -7.08
N ALA A 191 4.71 12.64 -5.90
CA ALA A 191 3.68 13.23 -5.03
C ALA A 191 4.21 14.40 -4.18
N GLY A 192 5.52 14.63 -4.15
CA GLY A 192 6.14 15.73 -3.39
C GLY A 192 5.70 17.12 -3.84
N VAL A 193 5.24 17.25 -5.09
CA VAL A 193 4.71 18.50 -5.65
C VAL A 193 3.57 19.10 -4.82
N ILE A 194 2.87 18.28 -4.03
CA ILE A 194 1.79 18.72 -3.14
C ILE A 194 2.34 19.57 -1.99
N VAL A 195 3.42 19.14 -1.36
CA VAL A 195 4.08 19.88 -0.27
C VAL A 195 4.82 21.10 -0.83
N ASP A 196 5.30 21.01 -2.07
CA ASP A 196 5.94 22.15 -2.77
C ASP A 196 4.94 23.23 -3.22
N GLY A 197 3.62 22.96 -3.11
CA GLY A 197 2.56 23.89 -3.53
C GLY A 197 2.31 23.92 -5.04
N GLU A 198 2.82 22.94 -5.78
CA GLU A 198 2.72 22.82 -7.24
C GLU A 198 1.63 21.83 -7.70
N GLY A 199 0.99 21.12 -6.77
CA GLY A 199 -0.09 20.18 -7.05
C GLY A 199 -1.05 19.97 -5.87
N THR A 200 -2.14 19.24 -6.10
CA THR A 200 -3.09 18.82 -5.08
C THR A 200 -3.17 17.30 -5.00
N LEU A 201 -3.82 16.79 -3.94
CA LEU A 201 -4.10 15.36 -3.83
C LEU A 201 -4.86 14.84 -5.05
N GLU A 202 -5.83 15.62 -5.55
CA GLU A 202 -6.64 15.26 -6.72
C GLU A 202 -5.83 15.26 -8.00
N SER A 203 -4.95 16.25 -8.21
CA SER A 203 -4.12 16.30 -9.43
C SER A 203 -3.11 15.15 -9.46
N VAL A 204 -2.47 14.84 -8.33
CA VAL A 204 -1.54 13.72 -8.23
C VAL A 204 -2.28 12.38 -8.29
N GLY A 205 -3.45 12.27 -7.64
CA GLY A 205 -4.29 11.08 -7.75
C GLY A 205 -4.75 10.82 -9.19
N GLN A 206 -5.10 11.87 -9.95
CA GLN A 206 -5.39 11.73 -11.37
C GLN A 206 -4.16 11.29 -12.16
N GLN A 207 -2.98 11.86 -11.88
CA GLN A 207 -1.74 11.47 -12.54
C GLN A 207 -1.39 9.99 -12.27
N ILE A 208 -1.54 9.51 -11.04
CA ILE A 208 -1.33 8.10 -10.71
C ILE A 208 -2.32 7.23 -11.49
N PHE A 209 -3.61 7.59 -11.53
CA PHE A 209 -4.62 6.86 -12.30
C PHE A 209 -4.28 6.79 -13.80
N ASP A 210 -3.89 7.91 -14.41
CA ASP A 210 -3.50 7.96 -15.83
C ASP A 210 -2.28 7.06 -16.09
N GLU A 211 -1.28 7.11 -15.21
CA GLU A 211 -0.11 6.25 -15.30
C GLU A 211 -0.47 4.76 -15.15
N VAL A 212 -1.38 4.41 -14.23
CA VAL A 212 -1.92 3.04 -14.10
C VAL A 212 -2.59 2.59 -15.40
N VAL A 213 -3.43 3.43 -16.03
CA VAL A 213 -4.11 3.10 -17.29
C VAL A 213 -3.10 2.91 -18.43
N THR A 214 -2.10 3.79 -18.53
CA THR A 214 -1.07 3.66 -19.57
C THR A 214 -0.19 2.43 -19.38
N ALA A 215 0.16 2.09 -18.13
CA ALA A 215 0.91 0.89 -17.80
C ALA A 215 0.10 -0.39 -18.10
N ALA A 216 -1.17 -0.41 -17.72
CA ALA A 216 -2.10 -1.48 -18.09
C ALA A 216 -2.28 -1.61 -19.62
N SER A 217 -2.00 -0.55 -20.38
CA SER A 217 -2.03 -0.53 -21.85
C SER A 217 -0.67 -0.85 -22.50
N GLY A 218 0.33 -1.27 -21.73
CA GLY A 218 1.62 -1.77 -22.22
C GLY A 218 2.79 -0.79 -22.13
N LYS A 219 2.63 0.38 -21.50
CA LYS A 219 3.77 1.22 -21.12
C LYS A 219 4.55 0.53 -19.99
N LEU A 220 5.87 0.39 -20.14
CA LEU A 220 6.72 -0.12 -19.07
C LEU A 220 6.80 0.89 -17.91
N CYS A 221 6.55 0.43 -16.69
CA CYS A 221 6.89 1.17 -15.48
C CYS A 221 8.42 1.28 -15.34
N ARG A 222 8.91 2.28 -14.59
CA ARG A 222 10.35 2.45 -14.34
C ARG A 222 11.00 1.19 -13.75
N ALA A 223 10.29 0.49 -12.86
CA ALA A 223 10.78 -0.76 -12.27
C ALA A 223 11.10 -1.82 -13.35
N GLU A 224 10.17 -2.02 -14.28
CA GLU A 224 10.31 -2.99 -15.36
C GLU A 224 11.40 -2.58 -16.36
N ALA A 225 11.43 -1.30 -16.74
CA ALA A 225 12.40 -0.77 -17.69
C ALA A 225 13.85 -0.89 -17.18
N LEU A 226 14.04 -0.86 -15.85
CA LEU A 226 15.32 -1.07 -15.19
C LEU A 226 15.64 -2.54 -14.88
N GLY A 227 14.71 -3.45 -15.14
CA GLY A 227 14.90 -4.89 -14.96
C GLY A 227 14.77 -5.38 -13.51
N HIS A 228 14.07 -4.63 -12.64
CA HIS A 228 13.76 -5.07 -11.27
C HIS A 228 12.83 -6.30 -11.29
N ARG A 229 13.18 -7.34 -10.54
CA ARG A 229 12.54 -8.68 -10.59
C ARG A 229 12.49 -9.36 -9.23
N GLU A 230 12.36 -8.56 -8.16
CA GLU A 230 12.25 -9.08 -6.81
C GLU A 230 10.99 -9.96 -6.67
N PHE A 231 11.13 -11.07 -5.95
CA PHE A 231 10.06 -12.05 -5.73
C PHE A 231 10.36 -12.83 -4.45
N ASP A 232 9.36 -12.97 -3.59
CA ASP A 232 9.49 -13.68 -2.32
C ASP A 232 8.11 -14.20 -1.88
N ILE A 233 8.07 -15.40 -1.32
CA ILE A 233 6.81 -16.04 -0.90
C ILE A 233 6.79 -16.09 0.62
N HIS A 234 5.71 -15.58 1.20
CA HIS A 234 5.52 -15.70 2.65
C HIS A 234 5.23 -17.16 3.04
N PHE A 235 6.11 -17.74 3.86
CA PHE A 235 5.87 -19.02 4.52
C PHE A 235 5.45 -18.76 5.96
N ASP A 236 4.19 -19.02 6.27
CA ASP A 236 3.73 -19.08 7.66
C ASP A 236 4.28 -20.40 8.24
N MET A 237 5.43 -20.34 8.91
CA MET A 237 5.93 -21.49 9.66
C MET A 237 4.99 -21.68 10.84
N LEU A 238 4.00 -22.57 10.68
CA LEU A 238 3.27 -23.16 11.80
C LEU A 238 4.30 -23.86 12.70
N VAL A 239 4.73 -23.18 13.76
CA VAL A 239 5.46 -23.78 14.88
C VAL A 239 4.46 -24.17 15.96
#